data_AF-U1NF97-F1
#
_entry.id   AF-U1NF97-F1
#
_cell.length_a   1.000
_cell.length_b   1.000
_cell.length_c   1.000
_cell.angle_alpha   90.00
_cell.angle_beta   90.00
_cell.angle_gamma   90.00
#
_symmetry.space_group_name_H-M   'P 1'
#
loop_
_entity.id
_entity.type
_entity.pdbx_description
1 polymer ?
#
loop_
_entity_poly.entity_id
_entity_poly.type
_entity_poly.pdbx_seq_one_letter_code
_entity_poly.pdbx_strand_id
1 'polypeptide(L)'
;MTFKEDGFKHDPKNNRVRLSKGSNLKEHFSDFLLCEYRIRPDVDLSEVNKVQNVRAVWSGDEWELHFVCKVSLETNDSAGDEVAGIDLGIKNIATVAFPDEYVLYPGNSLKQDKHYF
;
A
#
# COMPACT_ATOMS: atom_id res chain seq x y z
N MET A 1 -0.05 14.74 6.83
CA MET A 1 -0.36 15.57 5.64
C MET A 1 -0.24 14.71 4.40
N THR A 2 -1.12 14.88 3.41
CA THR A 2 -1.13 14.04 2.20
C THR A 2 -0.93 14.89 0.95
N PHE A 3 -0.02 14.46 0.08
CA PHE A 3 0.27 15.03 -1.23
C PHE A 3 -0.24 14.07 -2.30
N LYS A 4 -1.31 14.49 -3.00
CA LYS A 4 -1.84 13.77 -4.18
C LYS A 4 -0.95 14.04 -5.40
N GLU A 5 -1.26 13.45 -6.55
CA GLU A 5 -0.46 13.48 -7.79
C GLU A 5 0.16 14.86 -8.11
N ASP A 6 -0.62 15.94 -8.12
CA ASP A 6 -0.10 17.30 -8.40
C ASP A 6 0.73 17.92 -7.26
N GLY A 7 0.64 17.35 -6.06
CA GLY A 7 1.32 17.79 -4.85
C GLY A 7 2.70 17.17 -4.65
N PHE A 8 3.12 16.21 -5.48
CA PHE A 8 4.47 15.65 -5.40
C PHE A 8 5.12 15.42 -6.77
N LYS A 9 6.44 15.25 -6.77
CA LYS A 9 7.17 14.73 -7.93
C LYS A 9 8.20 13.73 -7.44
N HIS A 10 8.06 12.48 -7.84
CA HIS A 10 8.92 11.39 -7.43
C HIS A 10 10.12 11.26 -8.38
N ASP A 11 11.31 11.12 -7.80
CA ASP A 11 12.58 10.93 -8.50
C ASP A 11 13.25 9.65 -7.96
N PRO A 12 12.90 8.48 -8.51
CA PRO A 12 13.46 7.21 -8.07
C PRO A 12 14.95 7.05 -8.39
N LYS A 13 15.48 7.77 -9.40
CA LYS A 13 16.90 7.67 -9.77
C LYS A 13 17.82 8.19 -8.68
N ASN A 14 17.38 9.20 -7.94
CA ASN A 14 18.14 9.84 -6.87
C ASN A 14 17.55 9.59 -5.48
N ASN A 15 16.57 8.68 -5.35
CA ASN A 15 15.84 8.42 -4.11
C ASN A 15 15.27 9.69 -3.45
N ARG A 16 14.63 10.53 -4.27
CA ARG A 16 14.10 11.83 -3.84
C ARG A 16 12.63 11.98 -4.15
N VAL A 17 11.95 12.78 -3.33
CA VAL A 17 10.60 13.25 -3.61
C VAL A 17 10.52 14.74 -3.34
N ARG A 18 9.94 15.46 -4.30
CA ARG A 18 9.54 16.85 -4.13
C ARG A 18 8.13 16.89 -3.60
N LEU A 19 7.89 17.61 -2.51
CA LEU A 19 6.56 17.85 -1.93
C LEU A 19 6.19 19.31 -2.08
N SER A 20 5.00 19.59 -2.59
CA SER A 20 4.57 20.91 -3.03
C SER A 20 3.16 21.22 -2.55
N LYS A 21 2.97 22.45 -2.09
CA LYS A 21 1.62 23.00 -1.87
C LYS A 21 0.96 23.36 -3.21
N GLY A 22 -0.35 23.63 -3.19
CA GLY A 22 -1.05 24.19 -4.35
C GLY A 22 -0.48 25.56 -4.74
N SER A 23 -0.62 25.94 -6.01
CA SER A 23 -0.11 27.21 -6.56
C SER A 23 -0.57 28.44 -5.77
N ASN A 24 -1.80 28.43 -5.25
CA ASN A 24 -2.35 29.53 -4.44
C ASN A 24 -1.61 29.75 -3.10
N LEU A 25 -0.75 28.83 -2.69
CA LEU A 25 -0.01 28.86 -1.42
C LEU A 25 1.51 28.96 -1.65
N LYS A 26 1.92 29.38 -2.85
CA LYS A 26 3.32 29.52 -3.26
C LYS A 26 3.57 30.92 -3.78
N GLU A 27 4.74 31.46 -3.46
CA GLU A 27 5.26 32.67 -4.10
C GLU A 27 6.05 32.30 -5.36
N HIS A 28 6.75 31.16 -5.32
CA HIS A 28 7.56 30.67 -6.43
C HIS A 28 7.30 29.19 -6.75
N PHE A 29 7.54 28.81 -8.01
CA PHE A 29 7.43 27.40 -8.43
C PHE A 29 8.43 26.49 -7.69
N SER A 30 9.53 27.08 -7.22
CA SER A 30 10.58 26.45 -6.42
C SER A 30 10.23 26.29 -4.95
N ASP A 31 9.06 26.76 -4.50
CA ASP A 31 8.61 26.55 -3.13
C ASP A 31 8.17 25.09 -2.95
N PHE A 32 9.12 24.27 -2.52
CA PHE A 32 8.90 22.85 -2.26
C PHE A 32 9.85 22.34 -1.19
N LEU A 33 9.44 21.24 -0.55
CA LEU A 33 10.35 20.43 0.25
C LEU A 33 10.96 19.37 -0.67
N LEU A 34 12.28 19.27 -0.66
CA LEU A 34 12.99 18.15 -1.29
C LEU A 34 13.39 17.18 -0.19
N CYS A 35 12.87 15.97 -0.26
CA CYS A 35 13.14 14.93 0.72
C CYS A 35 13.89 13.79 0.06
N GLU A 36 14.97 13.38 0.70
CA GLU A 36 15.64 12.11 0.39
C GLU A 36 14.97 11.01 1.21
N TYR A 37 14.86 9.82 0.64
CA TYR A 37 14.30 8.66 1.32
C TYR A 37 15.24 7.46 1.18
N ARG A 38 15.12 6.53 2.12
CA ARG A 38 15.71 5.19 2.03
C ARG A 38 14.57 4.19 2.06
N ILE A 39 14.55 3.28 1.11
CA ILE A 39 13.59 2.17 1.07
C ILE A 39 14.23 0.91 1.62
N ARG A 40 13.40 0.02 2.14
CA ARG A 40 13.85 -1.32 2.51
C ARG A 40 14.23 -2.11 1.24
N PRO A 41 15.13 -3.10 1.33
CA PRO A 41 15.61 -3.86 0.17
C PRO A 41 14.53 -4.62 -0.59
N ASP A 42 13.40 -4.96 0.07
CA ASP A 42 12.26 -5.69 -0.48
C ASP A 42 11.25 -4.81 -1.24
N VAL A 43 11.42 -3.49 -1.20
CA VAL A 43 10.49 -2.53 -1.80
C VAL A 43 11.13 -1.91 -3.03
N ASP A 44 10.41 -1.93 -4.15
CA ASP A 44 10.80 -1.21 -5.36
C ASP A 44 9.82 -0.06 -5.66
N LEU A 45 10.35 1.16 -5.64
CA LEU A 45 9.63 2.37 -6.04
C LEU A 45 10.08 2.88 -7.42
N SER A 46 10.90 2.14 -8.16
CA SER A 46 11.49 2.61 -9.43
C SER A 46 10.44 2.98 -10.49
N GLU A 47 9.29 2.33 -10.47
CA GLU A 47 8.17 2.65 -11.33
C GLU A 47 7.36 3.84 -10.79
N VAL A 48 7.58 5.01 -11.39
CA VAL A 48 6.94 6.28 -11.02
C VAL A 48 5.41 6.18 -10.89
N ASN A 49 4.77 5.39 -11.76
CA ASN A 49 3.31 5.24 -11.79
C ASN A 49 2.75 4.40 -10.62
N LYS A 50 3.60 3.69 -9.88
CA LYS A 50 3.16 2.93 -8.70
C LYS A 50 2.78 3.87 -7.58
N VAL A 51 3.47 5.00 -7.39
CA VAL A 51 3.19 5.92 -6.28
C VAL A 51 1.94 6.76 -6.57
N GLN A 52 0.87 6.54 -5.82
CA GLN A 52 -0.42 7.23 -5.96
C GLN A 52 -0.49 8.52 -5.15
N ASN A 53 0.17 8.55 -3.99
CA ASN A 53 0.29 9.71 -3.11
C ASN A 53 1.42 9.50 -2.12
N VAL A 54 1.89 10.60 -1.52
CA VAL A 54 2.90 10.60 -0.47
C VAL A 54 2.33 11.29 0.76
N ARG A 55 2.56 10.71 1.94
CA ARG A 55 2.11 11.27 3.21
C ARG A 55 3.32 11.65 4.06
N ALA A 56 3.31 12.87 4.57
CA ALA A 56 4.21 13.27 5.67
C ALA A 56 3.47 13.03 6.99
N VAL A 57 3.97 12.11 7.80
CA VAL A 57 3.34 11.67 9.05
C VAL A 57 4.28 11.98 10.21
N TRP A 58 3.77 12.59 11.27
CA TRP A 58 4.52 12.78 12.50
C TRP A 58 4.40 11.52 13.35
N SER A 59 5.51 10.85 13.63
CA SER A 59 5.53 9.61 14.44
C SER A 59 5.46 9.88 15.94
N GLY A 60 5.73 11.12 16.37
CA GLY A 60 5.92 11.50 17.77
C GLY A 60 7.31 12.07 18.02
N ASP A 61 8.31 11.51 17.33
CA ASP A 61 9.72 11.88 17.44
C ASP A 61 10.29 12.45 16.13
N GLU A 62 9.83 11.92 14.98
CA GLU A 62 10.32 12.34 13.66
C GLU A 62 9.21 12.40 12.61
N TRP A 63 9.52 13.06 11.49
CA TRP A 63 8.65 13.06 10.31
C TRP A 63 9.01 11.88 9.41
N GLU A 64 8.02 11.05 9.11
CA GLU A 64 8.12 9.94 8.19
C GLU A 64 7.45 10.26 6.85
N LEU A 65 8.00 9.69 5.77
CA LEU A 65 7.37 9.69 4.46
C LEU A 65 6.77 8.32 4.17
N HIS A 66 5.44 8.27 4.03
CA HIS A 66 4.74 7.06 3.61
C HIS A 66 4.36 7.19 2.13
N PHE A 67 4.94 6.32 1.31
CA PHE A 67 4.60 6.20 -0.12
C PHE A 67 3.44 5.22 -0.26
N VAL A 68 2.33 5.68 -0.82
CA VAL A 68 1.18 4.81 -1.10
C VAL A 68 1.31 4.29 -2.52
N CYS A 69 1.52 2.99 -2.66
CA CYS A 69 1.80 2.34 -3.93
C CYS A 69 0.65 1.46 -4.40
N LYS A 70 0.35 1.51 -5.70
CA LYS A 70 -0.43 0.48 -6.37
C LYS A 70 0.52 -0.65 -6.75
N VAL A 71 0.33 -1.81 -6.14
CA VAL A 71 1.11 -3.02 -6.45
C VAL A 71 0.19 -3.96 -7.22
N SER A 72 0.61 -4.38 -8.40
CA SER A 72 0.00 -5.50 -9.10
C SER A 72 0.49 -6.77 -8.40
N LEU A 73 -0.44 -7.60 -7.93
CA LEU A 73 -0.12 -8.94 -7.48
C LEU A 73 -0.28 -9.85 -8.70
N GLU A 74 0.83 -10.42 -9.18
CA GLU A 74 0.76 -11.46 -10.19
C GLU A 74 0.18 -12.71 -9.54
N THR A 75 -1.04 -13.07 -9.94
CA THR A 75 -1.57 -14.41 -9.72
C THR A 75 -0.92 -15.29 -10.78
N ASN A 76 0.07 -16.09 -10.38
CA ASN A 76 0.79 -16.98 -11.29
C ASN A 76 -0.12 -17.97 -12.03
N ASP A 77 -1.32 -18.22 -11.49
CA ASP A 77 -2.31 -19.09 -12.09
C ASP A 77 -3.68 -18.38 -12.20
N SER A 78 -4.38 -18.60 -13.31
CA SER A 78 -5.81 -18.28 -13.40
C SER A 78 -6.54 -19.11 -12.36
N ALA A 79 -7.44 -18.50 -11.57
CA ALA A 79 -8.23 -19.20 -10.56
C ALA A 79 -9.23 -20.23 -11.14
N GLY A 80 -9.22 -20.45 -12.45
CA GLY A 80 -10.18 -21.31 -13.16
C GLY A 80 -11.61 -20.74 -13.11
N ASP A 81 -12.58 -21.58 -13.44
CA ASP A 81 -14.01 -21.27 -13.31
C ASP A 81 -14.59 -21.72 -11.94
N GLU A 82 -13.71 -22.14 -11.03
CA GLU A 82 -14.10 -22.62 -9.70
C GLU A 82 -14.49 -21.46 -8.79
N VAL A 83 -15.39 -21.74 -7.85
CA VAL A 83 -15.93 -20.73 -6.93
C VAL A 83 -15.61 -21.16 -5.50
N ALA A 84 -14.98 -20.26 -4.75
CA ALA A 84 -14.85 -20.39 -3.30
C ALA A 84 -15.79 -19.39 -2.60
N GLY A 85 -16.76 -19.91 -1.84
CA GLY A 85 -17.62 -19.11 -0.96
C GLY A 85 -16.95 -18.87 0.38
N ILE A 86 -16.85 -17.60 0.80
CA ILE A 86 -16.27 -17.24 2.10
C ILE A 86 -17.39 -16.69 3.00
N ASP A 87 -17.62 -17.32 4.15
CA ASP A 87 -18.53 -16.84 5.18
C ASP A 87 -17.79 -16.49 6.46
N LEU A 88 -18.06 -15.29 7.00
CA LEU A 88 -17.49 -14.80 8.25
C LEU A 88 -18.55 -14.91 9.35
N GLY A 89 -18.48 -15.98 10.14
CA GLY A 89 -19.46 -16.29 11.17
C GLY A 89 -19.15 -15.66 12.53
N ILE A 90 -20.18 -15.49 13.36
CA ILE A 90 -20.02 -15.01 14.75
C ILE A 90 -19.24 -16.02 15.62
N LYS A 91 -19.32 -17.32 15.31
CA LYS A 91 -18.64 -18.40 16.05
C LYS A 91 -17.43 -18.99 15.32
N ASN A 92 -17.37 -18.88 13.98
CA ASN A 92 -16.28 -19.35 13.14
C ASN A 92 -15.71 -18.16 12.39
N ILE A 93 -14.43 -17.85 12.57
CA ILE A 93 -13.82 -16.62 12.01
C ILE A 93 -13.96 -16.59 10.50
N ALA A 94 -13.75 -17.73 9.82
CA ALA A 94 -14.16 -17.92 8.44
C ALA A 94 -14.48 -19.39 8.14
N THR A 95 -15.40 -19.59 7.20
CA THR A 95 -15.61 -20.85 6.49
C THR A 95 -15.33 -20.60 5.02
N VAL A 96 -14.54 -21.47 4.40
CA VAL A 96 -14.33 -21.45 2.94
C VAL A 96 -14.96 -22.70 2.37
N ALA A 97 -15.94 -22.54 1.48
CA ALA A 97 -16.62 -23.63 0.80
C ALA A 97 -16.22 -23.65 -0.67
N PHE A 98 -15.74 -24.80 -1.12
CA PHE A 98 -15.48 -25.13 -2.52
C PHE A 98 -16.65 -25.98 -3.05
N PRO A 99 -16.75 -26.27 -4.36
CA PRO A 99 -17.85 -27.05 -4.91
C PRO A 99 -18.03 -28.43 -4.25
N ASP A 100 -16.92 -29.09 -3.91
CA ASP A 100 -16.91 -30.48 -3.42
C ASP A 100 -16.51 -30.62 -1.94
N GLU A 101 -16.02 -29.55 -1.31
CA GLU A 101 -15.52 -29.60 0.08
C GLU A 101 -15.69 -28.27 0.81
N TYR A 102 -15.49 -28.27 2.13
CA TYR A 102 -15.44 -27.05 2.92
C TYR A 102 -14.36 -27.15 3.99
N VAL A 103 -13.73 -26.02 4.27
CA VAL A 103 -12.74 -25.85 5.33
C VAL A 103 -13.31 -24.91 6.37
N LEU A 104 -13.40 -25.39 7.60
CA LEU A 104 -13.74 -24.59 8.76
C LEU A 104 -12.47 -24.11 9.43
N TYR A 105 -12.28 -22.79 9.56
CA TYR A 105 -11.17 -22.24 10.33
C TYR A 105 -11.60 -22.06 11.79
N PRO A 106 -11.21 -22.97 12.71
CA PRO A 106 -11.59 -22.85 14.11
C PRO A 106 -10.99 -21.58 14.71
N GLY A 107 -11.75 -20.95 15.61
CA GLY A 107 -11.46 -19.65 16.20
C GLY A 107 -10.01 -19.52 16.68
N ASN A 108 -9.23 -18.75 15.91
CA ASN A 108 -7.84 -18.30 16.05
C ASN A 108 -6.87 -18.73 14.94
N SER A 109 -7.24 -19.62 14.02
CA SER A 109 -6.30 -20.11 12.98
C SER A 109 -5.93 -19.01 11.97
N LEU A 110 -6.91 -18.28 11.43
CA LEU A 110 -6.69 -17.14 10.53
C LEU A 110 -6.01 -15.93 11.19
N LYS A 111 -6.06 -15.85 12.52
CA LYS A 111 -5.42 -14.77 13.30
C LYS A 111 -3.92 -15.03 13.52
N GLN A 112 -3.48 -16.28 13.33
CA GLN A 112 -2.08 -16.70 13.49
C GLN A 112 -1.38 -16.93 12.16
N ASP A 113 -2.13 -17.15 11.07
CA ASP A 113 -1.56 -17.32 9.74
C ASP A 113 -1.15 -15.95 9.16
N LYS A 114 0.10 -15.58 9.41
CA LYS A 114 0.70 -14.32 8.95
C LYS A 114 0.88 -14.24 7.42
N HIS A 115 0.47 -15.27 6.66
CA HIS A 115 0.64 -15.28 5.21
C HIS A 115 -0.43 -14.48 4.45
N TYR A 116 -1.54 -14.10 5.08
CA TYR A 116 -2.68 -13.50 4.37
C TYR A 116 -3.25 -12.20 5.00
N PHE A 117 -2.58 -11.60 5.98
CA PHE A 117 -2.95 -10.27 6.52
C PHE A 117 -1.74 -9.37 6.76
#